data_AF-A0A2I7KBF9-F1
#
_entry.id   AF-A0A2I7KBF9-F1
#
_cell.length_a   1.000
_cell.length_b   1.000
_cell.length_c   1.000
_cell.angle_alpha   90.00
_cell.angle_beta   90.00
_cell.angle_gamma   90.00
#
_symmetry.space_group_name_H-M   'P 1'
#
loop_
_entity.id
_entity.type
_entity.pdbx_description
1 polymer ?
#
loop_
_entity_poly.entity_id
_entity_poly.type
_entity_poly.pdbx_seq_one_letter_code
_entity_poly.pdbx_strand_id
1 'polypeptide(L)'
;MSAPITSQIDWRGVTIRIVFRKRRWNSDFDHLEITAMNDAQIPITETGYRSHFLPDGLVEEHGGPEAYALAWLDHEAEKDEWKQKIDAARQLCLF
;
A
#
# COMPACT_ATOMS: atom_id res chain seq x y z
N MET A 1 -4.46 23.68 -1.47
CA MET A 1 -4.26 22.22 -1.65
C MET A 1 -2.78 21.95 -1.42
N SER A 2 -2.44 21.17 -0.40
CA SER A 2 -1.04 20.80 -0.16
C SER A 2 -0.53 19.93 -1.31
N ALA A 3 0.76 20.05 -1.64
CA ALA A 3 1.36 19.20 -2.66
C ALA A 3 1.27 17.72 -2.24
N PRO A 4 1.03 16.79 -3.19
CA PRO A 4 1.10 15.37 -2.89
C PRO A 4 2.53 15.00 -2.50
N ILE A 5 2.69 14.32 -1.36
CA ILE A 5 3.96 13.71 -0.96
C ILE A 5 4.05 12.40 -1.71
N THR A 6 5.07 12.25 -2.55
CA THR A 6 5.31 11.01 -3.29
C THR A 6 6.59 10.38 -2.81
N SER A 7 6.49 9.15 -2.31
CA SER A 7 7.61 8.35 -1.84
C SER A 7 7.64 7.02 -2.58
N GLN A 8 8.79 6.36 -2.60
CA GLN A 8 8.95 5.02 -3.16
C GLN A 8 9.71 4.16 -2.18
N ILE A 9 9.20 2.96 -1.94
CA ILE A 9 9.81 1.97 -1.05
C ILE A 9 10.04 0.67 -1.82
N ASP A 10 11.05 -0.10 -1.42
CA ASP A 10 11.19 -1.49 -1.84
C ASP A 10 10.58 -2.40 -0.78
N TRP A 11 9.61 -3.22 -1.18
CA TRP A 11 8.99 -4.20 -0.30
C TRP A 11 9.16 -5.59 -0.91
N ARG A 12 10.04 -6.40 -0.30
CA ARG A 12 10.35 -7.79 -0.72
C ARG A 12 10.75 -7.88 -2.21
N GLY A 13 11.44 -6.88 -2.74
CA GLY A 13 11.84 -6.81 -4.16
C GLY A 13 10.76 -6.27 -5.10
N VAL A 14 9.61 -5.81 -4.57
CA VAL A 14 8.59 -5.08 -5.32
C VAL A 14 8.73 -3.60 -4.99
N THR A 15 8.99 -2.78 -6.01
CA THR A 15 8.98 -1.33 -5.86
C THR A 15 7.54 -0.85 -5.70
N ILE A 16 7.26 -0.16 -4.60
CA ILE A 16 5.94 0.38 -4.29
C ILE A 16 6.04 1.90 -4.21
N ARG A 17 5.27 2.57 -5.06
CA ARG A 17 5.07 4.02 -5.03
C ARG A 17 3.91 4.36 -4.11
N ILE A 18 4.17 5.28 -3.20
CA ILE A 18 3.20 5.78 -2.25
C ILE A 18 2.97 7.26 -2.56
N VAL A 19 1.71 7.64 -2.78
CA VAL A 19 1.31 9.03 -2.96
C VAL A 19 0.36 9.40 -1.84
N PHE A 20 0.80 10.29 -0.97
CA PHE A 20 0.04 10.77 0.16
C PHE A 20 -0.45 12.20 -0.09
N ARG A 21 -1.75 12.43 0.12
CA ARG A 21 -2.40 13.72 -0.08
C ARG A 21 -3.13 14.12 1.19
N LYS A 22 -2.56 15.10 1.88
CA LYS A 22 -3.15 15.66 3.10
C LYS A 22 -4.37 16.53 2.78
N ARG A 23 -5.48 16.34 3.51
CA ARG A 23 -6.74 17.12 3.39
C ARG A 23 -7.19 17.29 1.94
N ARG A 24 -7.25 16.18 1.20
CA ARG A 24 -7.78 16.20 -0.17
C ARG A 24 -9.26 16.65 -0.10
N TRP A 25 -9.66 17.56 -1.00
CA TRP A 25 -11.02 18.15 -1.01
C TRP A 25 -11.47 18.86 0.29
N ASN A 26 -10.57 19.53 1.03
CA ASN A 26 -10.94 20.25 2.25
C ASN A 26 -11.62 19.37 3.31
N SER A 27 -11.38 18.05 3.26
CA SER A 27 -11.97 17.08 4.18
C SER A 27 -11.01 16.76 5.33
N ASP A 28 -11.56 16.25 6.44
CA ASP A 28 -10.84 15.73 7.61
C ASP A 28 -10.21 14.33 7.37
N PHE A 29 -10.01 13.98 6.10
CA PHE A 29 -9.42 12.71 5.69
C PHE A 29 -8.21 12.93 4.78
N ASP A 30 -7.20 12.11 5.01
CA ASP A 30 -6.04 11.98 4.18
C ASP A 30 -6.23 10.85 3.17
N HIS A 31 -5.65 11.04 1.98
CA HIS A 31 -5.72 10.04 0.92
C HIS A 31 -4.34 9.45 0.66
N LEU A 32 -4.23 8.14 0.88
CA LEU A 32 -3.03 7.34 0.65
C LEU A 32 -3.25 6.44 -0.57
N GLU A 33 -2.49 6.68 -1.62
CA GLU A 33 -2.48 5.87 -2.83
C GLU A 33 -1.22 5.01 -2.82
N ILE A 34 -1.38 3.69 -2.93
CA ILE A 34 -0.27 2.72 -2.97
C ILE A 34 -0.31 2.03 -4.32
N THR A 35 0.79 2.11 -5.05
CA THR A 35 0.95 1.53 -6.40
C THR A 35 2.21 0.67 -6.44
N ALA A 36 2.04 -0.65 -6.49
CA ALA A 36 3.11 -1.56 -6.86
C ALA A 36 3.47 -1.40 -8.34
N MET A 37 4.76 -1.35 -8.62
CA MET A 37 5.28 -1.37 -9.98
C MET A 37 5.11 -2.75 -10.59
N ASN A 38 5.04 -2.80 -11.92
CA ASN A 38 4.82 -4.02 -12.72
C ASN A 38 3.53 -4.78 -12.40
N ASP A 39 2.50 -4.08 -11.91
CA ASP A 39 1.23 -4.67 -11.49
C ASP A 39 1.44 -5.86 -10.54
N ALA A 40 2.51 -5.79 -9.74
CA ALA A 40 2.89 -6.86 -8.84
C ALA A 40 1.79 -7.07 -7.80
N GLN A 41 1.44 -8.33 -7.59
CA GLN A 41 0.46 -8.72 -6.58
C GLN A 41 1.05 -8.44 -5.19
N ILE A 42 0.38 -7.59 -4.43
CA ILE A 42 0.76 -7.23 -3.05
C ILE A 42 -0.39 -7.56 -2.09
N PRO A 43 -0.13 -7.76 -0.79
CA PRO A 43 -1.15 -8.26 0.14
C PRO A 43 -2.41 -7.38 0.25
N ILE A 44 -2.28 -6.08 -0.05
CA ILE A 44 -3.39 -5.13 -0.05
C ILE A 44 -4.17 -5.04 -1.38
N THR A 45 -3.62 -5.52 -2.49
CA THR A 45 -4.25 -5.43 -3.82
C THR A 45 -3.71 -6.45 -4.82
N GLU A 46 -4.61 -7.00 -5.62
CA GLU A 46 -4.27 -8.01 -6.64
C GLU A 46 -3.76 -7.41 -7.93
N THR A 47 -4.12 -6.18 -8.22
CA THR A 47 -3.80 -5.48 -9.47
C THR A 47 -2.59 -4.56 -9.33
N GLY A 48 -1.98 -4.50 -8.14
CA GLY A 48 -0.89 -3.58 -7.85
C GLY A 48 -1.33 -2.15 -7.49
N TYR A 49 -2.62 -1.79 -7.50
CA TYR A 49 -3.07 -0.47 -7.04
C TYR A 49 -4.09 -0.52 -5.89
N ARG A 50 -3.88 0.30 -4.86
CA ARG A 50 -4.79 0.45 -3.70
C ARG A 50 -4.94 1.91 -3.31
N SER A 51 -6.19 2.37 -3.23
CA SER A 51 -6.57 3.67 -2.68
C SER A 51 -7.12 3.49 -1.28
N HIS A 52 -6.56 4.19 -0.30
CA HIS A 52 -7.00 4.13 1.09
C HIS A 52 -7.24 5.53 1.67
N PHE A 53 -8.33 5.70 2.41
CA PHE A 53 -8.69 6.96 3.06
C PHE A 53 -8.53 6.79 4.56
N LEU A 54 -7.77 7.69 5.17
CA LEU A 54 -7.40 7.65 6.58
C LEU A 54 -7.87 8.94 7.25
N PRO A 55 -8.20 8.91 8.55
CA PRO A 55 -8.40 10.15 9.30
C PRO A 55 -7.11 10.97 9.33
N ASP A 56 -7.24 12.29 9.40
CA ASP A 56 -6.08 13.18 9.39
C ASP A 56 -5.16 12.95 10.60
N GLY A 57 -3.85 13.12 10.39
CA GLY A 57 -2.84 13.02 11.45
C GLY A 57 -2.36 11.60 11.75
N LEU A 58 -3.14 10.56 11.46
CA LEU A 58 -2.75 9.17 11.74
C LEU A 58 -1.46 8.77 11.01
N VAL A 59 -1.28 9.21 9.76
CA VAL A 59 -0.08 8.92 8.97
C VAL A 59 1.16 9.63 9.55
N GLU A 60 1.01 10.84 10.07
CA GLU A 60 2.10 11.58 10.70
C GLU A 60 2.47 10.96 12.06
N GLU A 61 1.47 10.50 12.83
CA GLU A 61 1.69 9.78 14.09
C GLU A 61 2.45 8.46 13.89
N HIS A 62 2.20 7.76 12.77
CA HIS A 62 2.92 6.53 12.41
C HIS A 62 4.34 6.76 11.87
N GLY A 63 4.83 8.00 11.84
CA GLY A 63 6.17 8.33 11.33
C GLY A 63 6.21 8.53 9.81
N GLY A 64 5.06 8.73 9.17
CA GLY A 64 4.93 9.08 7.77
C GLY A 64 4.26 8.02 6.91
N PRO A 65 3.96 8.36 5.65
CA PRO A 65 3.21 7.49 4.72
C PRO A 65 3.99 6.22 4.37
N GLU A 66 5.32 6.28 4.34
CA GLU A 66 6.19 5.15 4.06
C GLU A 66 6.15 4.10 5.17
N ALA A 67 6.31 4.53 6.42
CA ALA A 67 6.26 3.65 7.59
C ALA A 67 4.87 3.02 7.75
N TYR A 68 3.81 3.81 7.57
CA TYR A 68 2.43 3.31 7.61
C TYR A 68 2.18 2.26 6.52
N ALA A 69 2.55 2.54 5.27
CA ALA A 69 2.35 1.62 4.17
C ALA A 69 3.16 0.31 4.36
N LEU A 70 4.41 0.40 4.82
CA LEU A 70 5.24 -0.77 5.07
C LEU A 70 4.67 -1.64 6.20
N ALA A 71 4.28 -1.03 7.32
CA ALA A 71 3.63 -1.75 8.42
C ALA A 71 2.31 -2.40 7.99
N TRP A 72 1.52 -1.71 7.17
CA TRP A 72 0.27 -2.26 6.63
C TRP A 72 0.51 -3.44 5.69
N LEU A 73 1.51 -3.33 4.80
CA LEU A 73 1.89 -4.40 3.89
C LEU A 73 2.39 -5.64 4.66
N ASP A 74 3.25 -5.47 5.66
CA ASP A 74 3.73 -6.60 6.45
C ASP A 74 2.60 -7.22 7.28
N HIS A 75 1.73 -6.41 7.90
CA HIS A 75 0.57 -6.92 8.64
C HIS A 75 -0.37 -7.77 7.76
N GLU A 76 -0.69 -7.29 6.55
CA GLU A 76 -1.51 -8.05 5.61
C GLU A 76 -0.74 -9.26 5.03
N ALA A 77 0.59 -9.17 4.91
CA ALA A 77 1.42 -10.29 4.48
C ALA A 77 1.50 -11.43 5.51
N GLU A 78 1.35 -11.12 6.80
CA GLU A 78 1.33 -12.11 7.87
C GLU A 78 0.05 -12.95 7.86
N LYS A 79 -1.05 -12.46 7.27
CA LYS A 79 -2.32 -13.18 7.18
C LYS A 79 -2.16 -14.46 6.38
N ASP A 80 -2.74 -15.54 6.89
CA ASP A 80 -2.69 -16.84 6.23
C ASP A 80 -3.44 -16.84 4.88
N GLU A 81 -4.44 -15.98 4.73
CA GLU A 81 -5.13 -15.76 3.44
C GLU A 81 -4.16 -15.30 2.35
N TRP A 82 -3.23 -14.38 2.67
CA TRP A 82 -2.23 -13.92 1.71
C TRP A 82 -1.23 -15.00 1.34
N LYS A 83 -0.76 -15.76 2.35
CA LYS A 83 0.16 -16.89 2.12
C LYS A 83 -0.47 -17.94 1.20
N GLN A 84 -1.73 -18.29 1.45
CA GLN A 84 -2.49 -19.22 0.60
C GLN A 84 -2.67 -18.68 -0.81
N LYS A 85 -2.92 -17.38 -0.96
CA LYS A 85 -3.08 -16.73 -2.28
C LYS A 85 -1.81 -16.76 -3.10
N ILE A 86 -0.66 -16.45 -2.48
CA ILE A 86 0.66 -16.56 -3.13
C ILE A 86 0.99 -18.00 -3.49
N ASP A 87 0.67 -18.96 -2.63
CA ASP A 87 0.87 -20.39 -2.92
C ASP A 87 -0.01 -20.86 -4.08
N ALA A 88 -1.30 -20.51 -4.08
CA ALA A 88 -2.22 -20.79 -5.16
C ALA A 88 -1.81 -20.13 -6.49
N ALA A 89 -1.34 -18.87 -6.45
CA ALA A 89 -0.83 -18.19 -7.63
C ALA A 89 0.42 -18.90 -8.20
N ARG A 90 1.30 -19.42 -7.35
CA ARG A 90 2.45 -20.24 -7.78
C ARG A 90 2.02 -21.59 -8.37
N GLN A 91 0.98 -22.22 -7.81
CA GLN A 91 0.46 -23.50 -8.29
C GLN A 91 -0.29 -23.38 -9.62
N LEU A 92 -0.95 -22.26 -9.90
CA LEU A 92 -1.71 -22.04 -11.15
C LEU A 92 -0.82 -21.77 -12.38
N CYS A 93 0.49 -21.54 -12.20
CA CYS A 93 1.45 -21.47 -13.31
C CYS A 93 1.92 -22.85 -13.82
N LEU A 94 1.37 -23.97 -13.31
CA LEU A 94 1.80 -25.34 -13.67
C LEU A 94 1.02 -26.01 -14.81
N PHE A 95 0.23 -25.28 -15.62
CA PHE A 95 -0.54 -25.87 -16.71
C PHE A 95 -0.33 -25.18 -18.05
#